data_AF-A0ABD5Y3W8-F1
#
_entry.id   AF-A0ABD5Y3W8-F1
#
_cell.length_a   1.000
_cell.length_b   1.000
_cell.length_c   1.000
_cell.angle_alpha   90.00
_cell.angle_beta   90.00
_cell.angle_gamma   90.00
#
_symmetry.space_group_name_H-M   'P 1'
#
loop_
_entity.id
_entity.type
_entity.pdbx_description
1 polymer ?
#
loop_
_entity_poly.entity_id
_entity_poly.type
_entity_poly.pdbx_seq_one_letter_code
_entity_poly.pdbx_strand_id
1 'polypeptide(L)' 'MHASKAVFRALLAVGLALLVMTAGLFVLQERGTAGYVVSILSLAVQVVMVIVGAAGLYFEWDPFAPLIEE' A
#
# COMPACT_ATOMS: atom_id res chain seq x y z
N MET A 1 -5.56 -19.19 -11.07
CA MET A 1 -5.52 -17.90 -10.33
C MET A 1 -4.74 -16.94 -11.21
N HIS A 2 -5.33 -15.85 -11.70
CA HIS A 2 -4.57 -14.86 -12.49
C HIS A 2 -3.42 -14.33 -11.62
N ALA A 3 -2.19 -14.33 -12.17
CA ALA A 3 -0.98 -13.93 -11.44
C ALA A 3 -1.13 -12.52 -10.84
N SER A 4 -1.83 -11.63 -11.53
CA SER A 4 -2.20 -10.29 -11.06
C SER A 4 -2.88 -10.32 -9.67
N LYS A 5 -3.88 -11.19 -9.47
CA LYS A 5 -4.67 -11.24 -8.23
C LYS A 5 -3.83 -11.69 -7.03
N ALA A 6 -2.86 -12.58 -7.26
CA ALA A 6 -1.92 -13.00 -6.24
C ALA A 6 -0.98 -11.84 -5.84
N VAL A 7 -0.44 -11.13 -6.83
CA VAL A 7 0.45 -9.99 -6.62
C VAL A 7 -0.25 -8.87 -5.87
N PHE A 8 -1.45 -8.45 -6.32
CA PHE A 8 -2.20 -7.41 -5.63
C PHE A 8 -2.60 -7.80 -4.20
N ARG A 9 -2.93 -9.07 -3.93
CA ARG A 9 -3.19 -9.56 -2.57
C ARG A 9 -1.95 -9.49 -1.69
N ALA A 10 -0.79 -9.91 -2.20
CA ALA A 10 0.47 -9.84 -1.46
C ALA A 10 0.85 -8.38 -1.16
N LEU A 11 0.78 -7.51 -2.17
CA LEU A 11 1.03 -6.07 -2.01
C LEU A 11 0.08 -5.42 -1.01
N LEU A 12 -1.21 -5.77 -1.06
CA LEU A 12 -2.20 -5.24 -0.12
C LEU A 12 -1.92 -5.73 1.31
N ALA A 13 -1.59 -7.02 1.49
CA ALA A 13 -1.28 -7.59 2.80
C ALA A 13 -0.04 -6.94 3.43
N VAL A 14 1.05 -6.81 2.66
CA VAL A 14 2.28 -6.15 3.11
C VAL A 14 2.03 -4.67 3.38
N GLY A 15 1.33 -3.98 2.46
CA GLY A 15 0.99 -2.57 2.61
C GLY A 15 0.16 -2.28 3.86
N LEU A 16 -0.85 -3.11 4.15
CA LEU A 16 -1.67 -2.99 5.35
C LEU A 16 -0.86 -3.23 6.63
N ALA A 17 0.00 -4.26 6.64
CA ALA A 17 0.84 -4.55 7.81
C ALA A 17 1.79 -3.38 8.11
N LEU A 18 2.44 -2.82 7.09
CA LEU A 18 3.31 -1.66 7.23
C LEU A 18 2.54 -0.40 7.64
N LEU A 19 1.34 -0.19 7.08
CA LEU A 19 0.49 0.94 7.43
C LEU A 19 0.08 0.89 8.89
N VAL A 20 -0.37 -0.27 9.38
CA VAL A 20 -0.75 -0.46 10.79
C VAL A 20 0.45 -0.23 11.71
N MET A 21 1.61 -0.80 11.38
CA MET A 21 2.83 -0.62 12.16
C MET A 21 3.25 0.85 12.21
N THR A 22 3.29 1.52 11.05
CA THR A 22 3.68 2.94 10.95
C THR A 22 2.68 3.83 11.67
N ALA A 23 1.38 3.58 11.52
CA ALA A 23 0.33 4.33 12.19
C ALA A 23 0.41 4.15 13.72
N GLY A 24 0.71 2.94 14.19
CA GLY A 24 0.94 2.66 15.60
C GLY A 24 2.13 3.44 16.16
N LEU A 25 3.26 3.45 15.44
CA LEU A 25 4.46 4.22 15.83
C LEU A 25 4.25 5.73 15.76
N PHE A 26 3.43 6.20 14.81
CA PHE A 26 3.15 7.63 14.62
C PHE A 26 2.48 8.26 15.84
N VAL A 27 1.64 7.51 16.57
CA VAL A 27 1.00 7.99 17.80
C VAL A 27 2.03 8.34 18.89
N LEU A 28 3.21 7.73 18.85
CA LEU A 28 4.28 7.94 19.82
C LEU A 28 5.25 9.07 19.41
N GLN A 29 5.11 9.65 18.21
CA GLN A 29 6.01 10.69 17.74
C GLN A 29 5.68 12.08 18.30
N GLU A 30 6.73 12.82 18.65
CA GLU A 30 6.64 14.22 19.04
C GLU A 30 6.32 15.13 17.85
N ARG A 31 5.28 15.95 18.02
CA ARG A 31 4.83 16.93 17.03
C ARG A 31 5.86 18.05 16.85
N GLY A 32 5.97 18.58 15.64
CA GLY A 32 6.85 19.71 15.33
C GLY A 32 8.29 19.32 14.98
N THR A 33 8.60 18.02 14.96
CA THR A 33 9.90 17.51 14.49
C THR A 33 9.89 17.25 12.98
N ALA A 34 11.06 17.28 12.33
CA ALA A 34 11.17 16.88 10.93
C ALA A 34 10.69 15.43 10.71
N GLY A 35 10.96 14.54 11.66
CA GLY A 35 10.51 13.15 11.62
C GLY A 35 8.98 13.01 11.63
N TYR A 36 8.27 13.90 12.34
CA TYR A 36 6.80 13.92 12.33
C TYR A 36 6.23 14.24 10.94
N VAL A 37 6.82 15.23 10.25
CA VAL A 37 6.39 15.61 8.89
C VAL A 37 6.64 14.47 7.90
N VAL A 38 7.82 13.86 7.97
CA VAL A 38 8.16 12.71 7.11
C VAL A 38 7.18 11.56 7.34
N SER A 39 6.87 11.22 8.60
CA SER A 39 5.90 10.17 8.90
C SER A 39 4.50 10.45 8.37
N ILE A 40 4.02 11.70 8.44
CA ILE A 40 2.73 12.08 7.83
C ILE A 40 2.75 11.81 6.32
N LEU A 41 3.80 12.28 5.63
CA LEU A 41 3.92 12.09 4.18
C LEU A 41 4.01 10.60 3.83
N SER A 42 4.79 9.83 4.58
CA SER A 42 4.89 8.37 4.41
C SER A 42 3.55 7.68 4.64
N LEU A 43 2.79 8.04 5.68
CA LEU A 43 1.47 7.48 5.93
C LEU A 43 0.49 7.81 4.80
N ALA A 44 0.50 9.04 4.29
CA ALA A 44 -0.35 9.43 3.16
C ALA A 44 -0.06 8.57 1.92
N VAL A 45 1.21 8.36 1.57
CA VAL A 45 1.61 7.50 0.45
C VAL A 45 1.19 6.05 0.70
N GLN A 46 1.38 5.52 1.91
CA GLN A 46 0.96 4.16 2.26
C GLN A 46 -0.56 3.97 2.13
N VAL A 47 -1.36 4.95 2.55
CA VAL A 47 -2.83 4.93 2.38
C VAL A 47 -3.20 4.89 0.91
N VAL A 48 -2.58 5.73 0.07
CA VAL A 48 -2.82 5.71 -1.39
C VAL A 48 -2.46 4.35 -1.99
N MET A 49 -1.32 3.76 -1.61
CA MET A 49 -0.91 2.43 -2.07
C MET A 49 -1.93 1.35 -1.69
N VAL A 50 -2.45 1.38 -0.46
CA VAL A 50 -3.49 0.44 0.00
C VAL A 50 -4.78 0.63 -0.80
N ILE A 51 -5.19 1.87 -1.05
CA ILE A 51 -6.38 2.17 -1.88
C ILE A 51 -6.20 1.64 -3.29
N VAL A 52 -5.05 1.88 -3.92
CA VAL A 52 -4.75 1.38 -5.28
C VAL A 52 -4.73 -0.14 -5.31
N GLY A 53 -4.11 -0.80 -4.32
CA GLY A 53 -4.09 -2.26 -4.22
C GLY A 53 -5.50 -2.84 -4.04
N ALA A 54 -6.32 -2.23 -3.18
CA ALA A 54 -7.70 -2.63 -2.97
C ALA A 54 -8.55 -2.41 -4.23
N ALA A 55 -8.40 -1.28 -4.92
CA ALA A 55 -9.07 -0.98 -6.17
C ALA A 55 -8.66 -1.96 -7.27
N GLY A 56 -7.36 -2.26 -7.41
CA GLY A 56 -6.86 -3.25 -8.37
C GLY A 56 -7.47 -4.64 -8.16
N LEU A 57 -7.65 -5.07 -6.91
CA LEU A 57 -8.38 -6.30 -6.60
C LEU A 57 -9.88 -6.21 -6.88
N TYR A 58 -10.51 -5.08 -6.56
CA TYR A 58 -11.95 -4.88 -6.72
C TYR A 58 -12.36 -4.85 -8.19
N PHE A 59 -11.59 -4.15 -9.02
CA PHE A 59 -11.83 -4.05 -10.47
C PHE A 59 -11.20 -5.20 -11.27
N GLU A 60 -10.61 -6.19 -10.60
CA GLU A 60 -9.90 -7.32 -11.21
C GLU A 60 -8.88 -6.88 -12.27
N TRP A 61 -8.16 -5.79 -11.99
CA TRP A 61 -7.20 -5.22 -12.93
C TRP A 61 -6.05 -6.21 -13.18
N ASP A 62 -5.78 -6.51 -14.45
CA ASP A 62 -4.64 -7.35 -14.86
C ASP A 62 -3.61 -6.55 -15.67
N PRO A 63 -2.65 -5.88 -15.00
CA PRO A 63 -1.59 -5.14 -15.68
C PRO A 63 -0.58 -6.05 -16.39
N PHE A 64 -0.59 -7.37 -16.11
CA PHE A 64 0.34 -8.33 -16.71
C PHE A 64 -0.24 -9.04 -17.92
N ALA A 65 -1.55 -8.88 -18.21
CA ALA A 65 -2.17 -9.45 -19.40
C ALA A 65 -1.37 -9.18 -20.71
N PRO A 66 -0.86 -7.96 -20.97
CA PRO A 66 -0.08 -7.69 -22.18
C PRO A 66 1.26 -8.42 -22.26
N LEU A 67 1.84 -8.83 -21.12
CA LEU A 67 3.15 -9.49 -21.03
C LEU A 67 3.05 -11.03 -21.14
N ILE A 68 1.85 -11.58 -21.01
CA ILE A 68 1.58 -13.02 -21.06
C ILE A 68 1.08 -13.42 -22.47
N GLU A 69 0.58 -12.46 -23.25
CA GLU A 69 0.11 -12.66 -24.63
C GLU A 69 1.22 -12.54 -25.69
N GLU A 70 2.47 -12.23 -25.30
CA GLU A 70 3.70 -12.38 -26.11
C GLU A 70 4.38 -13.74 -25.87
#